data_AF-A0A966UNJ4-F1
#
_entry.id   AF-A0A966UNJ4-F1
#
_cell.length_a   1.000
_cell.length_b   1.000
_cell.length_c   1.000
_cell.angle_alpha   90.00
_cell.angle_beta   90.00
_cell.angle_gamma   90.00
#
_symmetry.space_group_name_H-M   'P 1'
#
loop_
_entity.id
_entity.type
_entity.pdbx_description
1 polymer ?
#
loop_
_entity_poly.entity_id
_entity_poly.type
_entity_poly.pdbx_seq_one_letter_code
_entity_poly.pdbx_strand_id
1 'polypeptide(L)'
;MQHFVNCCKKRNKLFVPDSPRQEQVCDALADFYNEEILFDAIDEFTKANPGPFIVFDFAIQSKKYIDHVILEKKSRNKFISIVQETKKRMEQE
;
A
#
# COMPACT_ATOMS: atom_id res chain seq x y z
N MET A 1 2.90 -13.27 1.18
CA MET A 1 3.64 -13.44 -0.10
C MET A 1 2.76 -13.29 -1.36
N GLN A 2 1.61 -13.96 -1.45
CA GLN A 2 0.77 -13.96 -2.66
C GLN A 2 0.41 -12.55 -3.17
N HIS A 3 0.17 -11.60 -2.26
CA HIS A 3 -0.17 -10.22 -2.61
C HIS A 3 0.95 -9.51 -3.39
N PHE A 4 2.21 -9.66 -2.97
CA PHE A 4 3.37 -9.11 -3.70
C PHE A 4 3.43 -9.61 -5.14
N VAL A 5 3.25 -10.92 -5.34
CA VAL A 5 3.25 -11.55 -6.66
C VAL A 5 2.09 -11.01 -7.52
N ASN A 6 0.91 -10.84 -6.93
CA ASN A 6 -0.26 -10.31 -7.62
C ASN A 6 -0.04 -8.85 -8.04
N CYS A 7 0.52 -8.00 -7.16
CA CYS A 7 0.89 -6.62 -7.49
C CYS A 7 1.91 -6.56 -8.63
N CYS A 8 2.94 -7.42 -8.59
CA CYS A 8 3.93 -7.49 -9.66
C CYS A 8 3.30 -7.87 -11.00
N LYS A 9 2.44 -8.90 -11.02
CA LYS A 9 1.68 -9.29 -12.23
C LYS A 9 0.80 -8.16 -12.76
N LYS A 10 0.04 -7.48 -11.88
CA LYS A 10 -0.80 -6.33 -12.23
C LYS A 10 -0.01 -5.20 -12.88
N ARG A 11 1.25 -5.01 -12.48
CA ARG A 11 2.12 -3.92 -12.93
C ARG A 11 3.16 -4.36 -13.98
N ASN A 12 3.07 -5.59 -14.49
CA ASN A 12 4.04 -6.20 -15.41
C ASN A 12 5.49 -6.15 -14.90
N LYS A 13 5.70 -6.46 -13.62
CA LYS A 13 7.02 -6.48 -12.97
C LYS A 13 7.49 -7.89 -12.68
N LEU A 14 8.79 -8.10 -12.83
CA LEU A 14 9.46 -9.33 -12.44
C LEU A 14 9.55 -9.38 -10.92
N PHE A 15 8.85 -10.34 -10.31
CA PHE A 15 9.05 -10.67 -8.90
C PHE A 15 10.26 -11.59 -8.77
N VAL A 16 11.27 -11.16 -8.03
CA VAL A 16 12.50 -11.94 -7.78
C VAL A 16 12.41 -12.50 -6.36
N PRO A 17 12.27 -13.83 -6.20
CA PRO A 17 12.24 -14.44 -4.89
C PRO A 17 13.60 -14.32 -4.20
N ASP A 18 13.60 -13.79 -2.97
CA ASP A 18 14.79 -13.62 -2.14
C ASP A 18 14.83 -14.71 -1.07
N SER A 19 15.30 -15.88 -1.50
CA SER A 19 15.50 -17.03 -0.61
C SER A 19 16.77 -16.83 0.21
N PRO A 20 16.80 -17.15 1.53
CA PRO A 20 15.81 -17.94 2.27
C PRO A 20 14.85 -17.16 3.19
N ARG A 21 14.99 -15.84 3.35
CA ARG A 21 14.29 -15.09 4.42
C ARG A 21 13.00 -14.39 3.99
N GLN A 22 12.62 -14.44 2.72
CA GLN A 22 11.43 -13.75 2.21
C GLN A 22 10.12 -14.05 2.97
N GLU A 23 9.91 -15.29 3.43
CA GLU A 23 8.71 -15.67 4.18
C GLU A 23 8.68 -15.00 5.54
N GLN A 24 9.79 -15.12 6.30
CA GLN A 24 9.94 -14.50 7.61
C GLN A 24 9.77 -12.97 7.55
N VAL A 25 10.25 -12.34 6.48
CA VAL A 25 10.04 -10.90 6.27
C VAL A 25 8.58 -10.58 5.96
N CYS A 26 7.91 -11.39 5.14
CA CYS A 26 6.48 -11.21 4.88
C CYS A 26 5.66 -11.32 6.17
N ASP A 27 5.95 -12.32 6.99
CA ASP A 27 5.25 -12.56 8.25
C ASP A 27 5.49 -11.41 9.23
N ALA A 28 6.75 -10.98 9.40
CA ALA A 28 7.08 -9.84 10.25
C ALA A 28 6.40 -8.52 9.80
N LEU A 29 6.27 -8.29 8.49
CA LEU A 29 5.55 -7.13 7.96
C LEU A 29 4.05 -7.21 8.23
N ALA A 30 3.46 -8.41 8.08
CA ALA A 30 2.04 -8.65 8.32
C ALA A 30 1.67 -8.53 9.81
N ASP A 31 2.56 -8.96 10.70
CA ASP A 31 2.38 -8.82 12.15
C ASP A 31 2.53 -7.37 12.64
N PHE A 32 3.40 -6.60 11.99
CA PHE A 32 3.70 -5.23 12.41
C PHE A 32 2.73 -4.18 11.86
N TYR A 33 2.22 -4.36 10.64
CA TYR A 33 1.36 -3.40 9.95
C TYR A 33 -0.08 -3.91 9.81
N ASN A 34 -1.04 -2.98 9.81
CA ASN A 34 -2.41 -3.30 9.43
C ASN A 34 -2.46 -3.80 7.99
N GLU A 35 -3.10 -4.95 7.77
CA GLU A 35 -3.13 -5.67 6.49
C GLU A 35 -3.61 -4.80 5.32
N GLU A 36 -4.67 -4.01 5.51
CA GLU A 36 -5.24 -3.17 4.45
C GLU A 36 -4.25 -2.07 4.03
N ILE A 37 -3.63 -1.40 5.00
CA ILE A 37 -2.63 -0.36 4.75
C ILE A 37 -1.37 -0.97 4.12
N LEU A 38 -0.96 -2.14 4.59
CA LEU A 38 0.18 -2.88 4.04
C LEU A 38 -0.05 -3.22 2.57
N PHE A 39 -1.23 -3.74 2.23
CA PHE A 39 -1.56 -4.13 0.85
C PHE A 39 -1.58 -2.96 -0.12
N ASP A 40 -2.11 -1.81 0.32
CA ASP A 40 -2.09 -0.58 -0.47
C ASP A 40 -0.66 -0.06 -0.64
N ALA A 41 0.16 -0.08 0.42
CA ALA A 41 1.55 0.37 0.37
C ALA A 41 2.40 -0.51 -0.56
N ILE A 42 2.12 -1.82 -0.61
CA ILE A 42 2.77 -2.75 -1.53
C ILE A 42 2.40 -2.41 -2.98
N ASP A 43 1.12 -2.16 -3.30
CA ASP A 43 0.74 -1.77 -4.67
C ASP A 43 1.36 -0.43 -5.05
N GLU A 44 1.44 0.51 -4.12
CA GLU A 44 2.05 1.82 -4.35
C GLU A 44 3.56 1.74 -4.60
N PHE A 45 4.29 1.00 -3.75
CA PHE A 45 5.71 0.73 -3.98
C PHE A 45 5.92 0.05 -5.33
N THR A 46 5.10 -0.97 -5.62
CA THR A 46 5.15 -1.71 -6.88
C THR A 46 4.74 -0.84 -8.06
N LYS A 47 4.05 0.28 -7.87
CA LYS A 47 3.79 1.27 -8.93
C LYS A 47 5.00 2.20 -9.12
N ALA A 48 5.53 2.73 -8.03
CA ALA A 48 6.55 3.79 -8.04
C ALA A 48 7.93 3.35 -8.54
N ASN A 49 8.34 2.10 -8.30
CA ASN A 49 9.73 1.67 -8.55
C ASN A 49 9.87 0.88 -9.85
N PRO A 50 10.41 1.42 -10.96
CA PRO A 50 10.35 0.81 -12.30
C PRO A 50 11.20 -0.46 -12.54
N GLY A 51 11.71 -1.12 -11.50
CA GLY A 51 12.58 -2.31 -11.63
C GLY A 51 11.92 -3.64 -11.24
N PRO A 52 12.71 -4.72 -11.23
CA PRO A 52 12.34 -5.97 -10.56
C PRO A 52 11.99 -5.71 -9.10
N PHE A 53 11.09 -6.52 -8.56
CA PHE A 53 10.62 -6.40 -7.20
C PHE A 53 11.25 -7.48 -6.33
N ILE A 54 11.84 -7.07 -5.21
CA ILE A 54 12.31 -7.95 -4.14
C ILE A 54 11.62 -7.56 -2.83
N VAL A 55 11.22 -8.55 -2.02
CA VAL A 55 10.51 -8.32 -0.74
C VAL A 55 11.32 -7.44 0.22
N PHE A 56 12.63 -7.64 0.29
CA PHE A 56 13.52 -6.85 1.15
C PHE A 56 13.56 -5.37 0.78
N ASP A 57 13.55 -5.02 -0.51
CA ASP A 57 13.55 -3.62 -0.93
C ASP A 57 12.31 -2.88 -0.44
N PHE A 58 11.15 -3.57 -0.48
CA PHE A 58 9.94 -3.06 0.12
C PHE A 58 10.06 -2.98 1.64
N ALA A 59 10.56 -4.03 2.32
CA ALA A 59 10.69 -4.03 3.77
C ALA A 59 11.49 -2.84 4.31
N ILE A 60 12.62 -2.50 3.65
CA ILE A 60 13.47 -1.36 4.00
C ILE A 60 12.72 -0.03 3.85
N GLN A 61 11.90 0.10 2.80
CA GLN A 61 11.17 1.34 2.50
C GLN A 61 9.73 1.34 3.04
N SER A 62 9.30 0.27 3.70
CA SER A 62 7.90 0.00 4.05
C SER A 62 7.27 1.18 4.78
N LYS A 63 7.92 1.68 5.83
CA LYS A 63 7.47 2.84 6.61
C LYS A 63 7.12 4.05 5.74
N LYS A 64 7.95 4.38 4.73
CA LYS A 64 7.71 5.53 3.85
C LYS A 64 6.39 5.40 3.08
N TYR A 65 6.13 4.22 2.51
CA TYR A 65 4.92 3.98 1.72
C TYR A 65 3.70 3.78 2.61
N ILE A 66 3.86 3.14 3.77
CA ILE A 66 2.81 3.04 4.80
C ILE A 66 2.34 4.43 5.24
N ASP A 67 3.29 5.31 5.60
CA ASP A 67 2.97 6.68 6.03
C ASP A 67 2.28 7.46 4.90
N HIS A 68 2.73 7.28 3.65
CA HIS A 68 2.10 7.90 2.48
C HIS A 68 0.64 7.45 2.30
N VAL A 69 0.38 6.15 2.30
CA VAL A 69 -0.97 5.59 2.18
C VAL A 69 -1.89 6.09 3.29
N ILE A 70 -1.40 6.15 4.54
CA ILE A 70 -2.18 6.66 5.68
C ILE A 70 -2.57 8.13 5.45
N LEU A 71 -1.62 8.95 4.99
CA LEU A 71 -1.85 10.36 4.70
C LEU A 71 -2.84 10.55 3.55
N GLU A 72 -2.73 9.76 2.47
CA GLU A 72 -3.67 9.81 1.35
C GLU A 72 -5.08 9.39 1.78
N LYS A 73 -5.22 8.27 2.51
CA LYS A 73 -6.52 7.82 3.04
C LYS A 73 -7.16 8.87 3.93
N LYS A 74 -6.38 9.48 4.85
CA LYS A 74 -6.87 10.54 5.73
C LYS A 74 -7.34 11.76 4.93
N SER A 75 -6.58 12.16 3.93
CA SER A 75 -6.89 13.31 3.06
C SER A 75 -8.16 13.07 2.25
N ARG A 76 -8.29 11.87 1.66
CA ARG A 76 -9.47 11.45 0.91
C ARG A 76 -10.73 11.40 1.79
N ASN A 77 -10.64 10.82 2.99
CA ASN A 77 -11.76 10.74 3.91
C ASN A 77 -12.23 12.13 4.35
N LYS A 78 -11.29 13.05 4.62
CA LYS A 78 -11.61 14.44 4.93
C LYS A 78 -12.28 15.15 3.76
N PHE A 79 -11.83 14.90 2.54
CA PHE A 79 -12.47 15.47 1.36
C PHE A 79 -13.91 14.96 1.20
N ILE A 80 -14.13 13.65 1.32
CA ILE A 80 -15.47 13.05 1.23
C ILE A 80 -16.40 13.60 2.31
N SER A 81 -15.92 13.75 3.55
CA SER A 81 -16.75 14.29 4.64
C SER A 81 -17.19 15.73 4.35
N ILE A 82 -16.29 16.56 3.80
CA ILE A 82 -16.60 17.94 3.42
C ILE A 82 -17.67 17.94 2.32
N VAL A 83 -17.51 17.14 1.26
CA VAL A 83 -18.48 17.08 0.15
C VAL A 83 -19.86 16.63 0.64
N GLN A 84 -19.92 15.64 1.54
CA GLN A 84 -21.18 15.18 2.13
C GLN A 84 -21.84 16.26 2.99
N GLU A 85 -21.05 17.00 3.76
CA GLU A 85 -21.55 18.11 4.57
C GLU A 85 -22.09 19.25 3.69
N THR A 86 -21.38 19.61 2.62
CA THR A 86 -21.83 20.61 1.64
C THR A 86 -23.12 20.17 0.95
N LYS A 87 -23.22 18.90 0.54
CA LYS A 87 -24.43 18.38 -0.10
C LYS A 87 -25.64 18.48 0.83
N LYS A 88 -25.50 18.13 2.10
CA LYS A 88 -26.57 18.25 3.10
C LYS A 88 -27.02 19.70 3.30
N ARG A 89 -26.08 20.66 3.28
CA ARG A 89 -26.43 22.09 3.38
C ARG A 89 -27.23 22.56 2.17
N MET A 90 -26.85 22.13 0.97
CA MET A 90 -27.57 22.46 -0.27
C MET A 90 -28.96 21.79 -0.35
N GLU A 91 -29.15 20.61 0.24
CA GLU A 91 -30.45 19.93 0.30
C GLU A 91 -31.41 20.55 1.35
N GLN A 92 -30.90 21.43 2.23
CA GLN A 92 -31.65 22.15 3.25
C GLN A 92 -32.03 23.59 2.84
N GLU A 93 -31.51 24.06 1.70
CA GLU A 93 -31.91 25.31 1.02
C GLU A 93 -32.98 25.04 -0.05
#